data_AF-A0A139BRL3-F1
#
_entry.id   AF-A0A139BRL3-F1
#
_cell.length_a   1.000
_cell.length_b   1.000
_cell.length_c   1.000
_cell.angle_alpha   90.00
_cell.angle_beta   90.00
_cell.angle_gamma   90.00
#
_symmetry.space_group_name_H-M   'P 1'
#
loop_
_entity.id
_entity.type
_entity.pdbx_description
1 polymer ?
#
loop_
_entity_poly.entity_id
_entity_poly.type
_entity_poly.pdbx_seq_one_letter_code
_entity_poly.pdbx_strand_id
1 'polypeptide(L)'
;MKHGVILSEAFSARIKGIEALRAASNVSAKNVGSLRNAADGLDTASISCDDSIAAASYGALAGLLRIIAMLVEWRSAILDATPEAGRFLRSAKEQYKLWQDEYQPSEIPRSLLENSVGIDSITDLIQVGGMCDAIASVPLSVPFFAAHVHSFRQHKDDEQDSKEVLIELNVAFLHFEIDGQPANRIHFLTPQEAHDLEIEVRVSRWPDNATTLNLRPVSVEPPDTYDFPNFQFESPEGQAPFVMRQRGRALLKYPQNIHARPFEFKYAAEFTPRASEQPVAVVGHRTLRIESIDLQKSPMTGYLAMDKKLLKLRDSLRENRLIAEADLKSSLHLMTVLGNLAYRALNDDLYPGVRDEAEFQRDIRAELRRTPSIASELEEHPRTSGGITDLSFRGIRIELKVESKKRITLNDCSRFIGQTASYVIATGKRIGILCVLDCKPKNSPASPAEENFEILRHPTKEGEICIVTLIIQGNLPIPSSLSR
;
A
#
# COMPACT_ATOMS: atom_id res chain seq x y z
N MET A 1 -15.12 -37.61 14.73
CA MET A 1 -13.91 -36.78 14.65
C MET A 1 -14.03 -35.84 13.47
N LYS A 2 -14.41 -34.58 13.69
CA LYS A 2 -14.25 -33.52 12.69
C LYS A 2 -13.18 -32.59 13.25
N HIS A 3 -12.09 -32.46 12.51
CA HIS A 3 -10.91 -31.72 12.94
C HIS A 3 -11.24 -30.22 12.87
N GLY A 4 -11.03 -29.50 13.97
CA GLY A 4 -10.94 -28.04 13.91
C GLY A 4 -9.81 -27.69 12.96
N VAL A 5 -10.13 -26.95 11.90
CA VAL A 5 -9.08 -26.49 10.97
C VAL A 5 -8.27 -25.44 11.73
N ILE A 6 -6.96 -25.55 11.72
CA ILE A 6 -6.10 -24.47 12.20
C ILE A 6 -6.13 -23.40 11.11
N LEU A 7 -6.39 -22.14 11.46
CA LEU A 7 -6.14 -21.02 10.57
C LEU A 7 -4.63 -20.93 10.36
N SER A 8 -4.11 -21.68 9.39
CA SER A 8 -2.69 -21.71 9.02
C SER A 8 -2.18 -20.30 8.71
N GLU A 9 -3.06 -19.45 8.18
CA GLU A 9 -2.80 -18.03 7.92
C GLU A 9 -2.60 -17.21 9.21
N ALA A 10 -3.39 -17.45 10.27
CA ALA A 10 -3.21 -16.80 11.56
C ALA A 10 -1.92 -17.22 12.26
N PHE A 11 -1.54 -18.49 12.12
CA PHE A 11 -0.27 -19.00 12.62
C PHE A 11 0.92 -18.40 11.86
N SER A 12 0.83 -18.35 10.53
CA SER A 12 1.85 -17.75 9.66
C SER A 12 2.02 -16.24 9.92
N ALA A 13 0.91 -15.50 10.06
CA ALA A 13 0.91 -14.09 10.39
C ALA A 13 1.57 -13.81 11.75
N ARG A 14 1.24 -14.63 12.77
CA ARG A 14 1.84 -14.50 14.09
C ARG A 14 3.33 -14.81 14.11
N ILE A 15 3.78 -15.87 13.42
CA ILE A 15 5.21 -16.17 13.29
C ILE A 15 5.94 -14.97 12.68
N LYS A 16 5.42 -14.43 11.57
CA LYS A 16 6.01 -13.25 10.92
C LYS A 16 6.06 -12.04 11.85
N GLY A 17 5.02 -11.83 12.67
CA GLY A 17 5.00 -10.79 13.70
C GLY A 17 6.09 -10.96 14.75
N ILE A 18 6.24 -12.17 15.29
CA ILE A 18 7.26 -12.50 16.30
C ILE A 18 8.67 -12.39 15.70
N GLU A 19 8.88 -12.89 14.49
CA GLU A 19 10.16 -12.77 13.78
C GLU A 19 10.53 -11.31 13.51
N ALA A 20 9.55 -10.48 13.12
CA ALA A 20 9.76 -9.06 12.93
C ALA A 20 10.11 -8.36 14.25
N LEU A 21 9.45 -8.68 15.36
CA LEU A 21 9.79 -8.14 16.68
C LEU A 21 11.19 -8.58 17.13
N ARG A 22 11.53 -9.87 17.01
CA ARG A 22 12.87 -10.38 17.36
C ARG A 22 13.97 -9.80 16.49
N ALA A 23 13.72 -9.60 15.19
CA ALA A 23 14.68 -8.89 14.34
C ALA A 23 14.82 -7.43 14.78
N ALA A 24 13.73 -6.79 15.20
CA ALA A 24 13.70 -5.41 15.67
C ALA A 24 14.36 -5.21 17.05
N SER A 25 14.56 -6.26 17.85
CA SER A 25 15.20 -6.12 19.16
C SER A 25 16.67 -5.73 19.07
N ASN A 26 17.33 -6.04 17.94
CA ASN A 26 18.67 -5.54 17.64
C ASN A 26 18.64 -4.02 17.39
N VAL A 27 19.49 -3.27 18.09
CA VAL A 27 19.61 -1.80 18.01
C VAL A 27 19.86 -1.29 16.58
N SER A 28 20.57 -2.06 15.74
CA SER A 28 20.86 -1.66 14.35
C SER A 28 19.80 -2.08 13.33
N ALA A 29 18.70 -2.70 13.74
CA ALA A 29 17.69 -3.22 12.82
C ALA A 29 16.86 -2.10 12.15
N LYS A 30 16.76 -2.18 10.82
CA LYS A 30 15.96 -1.28 9.96
C LYS A 30 14.78 -2.02 9.30
N ASN A 31 13.99 -2.75 10.10
CA ASN A 31 12.93 -3.65 9.63
C ASN A 31 11.51 -3.09 9.82
N VAL A 32 11.35 -1.76 9.80
CA VAL A 32 10.06 -1.06 9.95
C VAL A 32 9.00 -1.57 8.97
N GLY A 33 9.38 -1.82 7.71
CA GLY A 33 8.46 -2.37 6.70
C GLY A 33 7.98 -3.78 7.04
N SER A 34 8.86 -4.63 7.56
CA SER A 34 8.49 -5.99 8.01
C SER A 34 7.51 -5.97 9.19
N LEU A 35 7.72 -5.07 10.16
CA LEU A 35 6.80 -4.90 11.29
C LEU A 35 5.41 -4.45 10.82
N ARG A 36 5.34 -3.49 9.89
CA ARG A 36 4.07 -3.01 9.32
C ARG A 36 3.34 -4.09 8.52
N ASN A 37 4.06 -4.81 7.65
CA ASN A 37 3.48 -5.92 6.87
C ASN A 37 2.98 -7.05 7.78
N ALA A 38 3.71 -7.34 8.87
CA ALA A 38 3.29 -8.34 9.83
C ALA A 38 2.04 -7.90 10.61
N ALA A 39 1.92 -6.61 10.96
CA ALA A 39 0.72 -6.04 11.56
C ALA A 39 -0.50 -6.21 10.64
N ASP A 40 -0.36 -5.92 9.34
CA ASP A 40 -1.44 -6.08 8.36
C ASP A 40 -1.87 -7.56 8.21
N GLY A 41 -0.90 -8.49 8.27
CA GLY A 41 -1.17 -9.92 8.29
C GLY A 41 -1.93 -10.36 9.54
N LEU A 42 -1.60 -9.79 10.70
CA LEU A 42 -2.28 -10.08 11.97
C LEU A 42 -3.68 -9.50 12.03
N ASP A 43 -3.93 -8.34 11.43
CA ASP A 43 -5.29 -7.81 11.28
C ASP A 43 -6.12 -8.73 10.37
N THR A 44 -5.55 -9.19 9.26
CA THR A 44 -6.21 -10.16 8.37
C THR A 44 -6.56 -11.43 9.14
N ALA A 45 -5.63 -11.94 9.93
CA ALA A 45 -5.84 -13.11 10.77
C ALA A 45 -6.89 -12.89 11.87
N SER A 46 -6.87 -11.73 12.52
CA SER A 46 -7.85 -11.32 13.54
C SER A 46 -9.27 -11.37 12.99
N ILE A 47 -9.47 -10.88 11.76
CA ILE A 47 -10.76 -10.90 11.06
C ILE A 47 -11.24 -12.33 10.82
N SER A 48 -10.33 -13.26 10.53
CA SER A 48 -10.67 -14.67 10.30
C SER A 48 -10.93 -15.48 11.58
N CYS A 49 -10.73 -14.92 12.78
CA CYS A 49 -10.92 -15.62 14.04
C CYS A 49 -12.40 -15.64 14.46
N ASP A 50 -12.95 -16.84 14.72
CA ASP A 50 -14.29 -16.99 15.28
C ASP A 50 -14.36 -16.60 16.76
N ASP A 51 -13.28 -16.81 17.50
CA ASP A 51 -13.13 -16.45 18.91
C ASP A 51 -12.85 -14.95 19.05
N SER A 52 -13.75 -14.22 19.73
CA SER A 52 -13.66 -12.77 19.93
C SER A 52 -12.44 -12.34 20.75
N ILE A 53 -12.02 -13.15 21.72
CA ILE A 53 -10.83 -12.90 22.53
C ILE A 53 -9.59 -13.08 21.66
N ALA A 54 -9.53 -14.14 20.85
CA ALA A 54 -8.43 -14.35 19.92
C ALA A 54 -8.36 -13.24 18.86
N ALA A 55 -9.49 -12.84 18.29
CA ALA A 55 -9.56 -11.73 17.33
C ALA A 55 -9.03 -10.43 17.97
N ALA A 56 -9.54 -10.06 19.15
CA ALA A 56 -9.10 -8.87 19.87
C ALA A 56 -7.60 -8.93 20.20
N SER A 57 -7.10 -10.11 20.62
CA SER A 57 -5.68 -10.32 20.92
C SER A 57 -4.76 -10.11 19.72
N TYR A 58 -5.18 -10.58 18.54
CA TYR A 58 -4.41 -10.44 17.31
C TYR A 58 -4.43 -9.00 16.79
N GLY A 59 -5.59 -8.32 16.87
CA GLY A 59 -5.69 -6.88 16.57
C GLY A 59 -4.86 -6.02 17.52
N ALA A 60 -4.90 -6.34 18.82
CA ALA A 60 -4.08 -5.68 19.83
C ALA A 60 -2.58 -5.84 19.52
N LEU A 61 -2.12 -7.04 19.17
CA LEU A 61 -0.73 -7.27 18.76
C LEU A 61 -0.36 -6.52 17.47
N ALA A 62 -1.27 -6.44 16.48
CA ALA A 62 -1.07 -5.67 15.26
C ALA A 62 -0.91 -4.17 15.57
N GLY A 63 -1.72 -3.61 16.47
CA GLY A 63 -1.57 -2.26 16.99
C GLY A 63 -0.19 -2.01 17.61
N LEU A 64 0.26 -2.92 18.49
CA LEU A 64 1.58 -2.83 19.11
C LEU A 64 2.72 -2.92 18.08
N LEU A 65 2.62 -3.78 17.06
CA LEU A 65 3.62 -3.85 15.98
C LEU A 65 3.76 -2.52 15.23
N ARG A 66 2.67 -1.78 15.00
CA ARG A 66 2.70 -0.45 14.38
C ARG A 66 3.35 0.59 15.30
N ILE A 67 3.07 0.51 16.61
CA ILE A 67 3.71 1.37 17.61
C ILE A 67 5.21 1.10 17.68
N ILE A 68 5.61 -0.17 17.75
CA ILE A 68 7.01 -0.59 17.72
C ILE A 68 7.70 -0.18 16.43
N ALA A 69 7.01 -0.25 15.28
CA ALA A 69 7.55 0.22 14.01
C ALA A 69 7.93 1.71 14.08
N MET A 70 7.14 2.56 14.75
CA MET A 70 7.50 3.97 14.97
C MET A 70 8.67 4.14 15.94
N LEU A 71 8.79 3.29 16.97
CA LEU A 71 9.94 3.31 17.89
C LEU A 71 11.25 2.86 17.22
N VAL A 72 11.18 1.86 16.33
CA VAL A 72 12.32 1.42 15.50
C VAL A 72 12.70 2.50 14.48
N GLU A 73 11.71 3.22 13.95
CA GLU A 73 11.91 4.38 13.07
C GLU A 73 12.55 5.56 13.83
N TRP A 74 12.12 5.82 15.08
CA TRP A 74 12.78 6.77 15.98
C TRP A 74 14.24 6.39 16.22
N ARG A 75 14.51 5.14 16.61
CA ARG A 75 15.88 4.64 16.85
C ARG A 75 16.76 4.79 15.62
N SER A 76 16.25 4.40 14.46
CA SER A 76 16.97 4.54 13.19
C SER A 76 17.24 6.02 12.88
N ALA A 77 16.24 6.90 13.05
CA ALA A 77 16.38 8.32 12.81
C ALA A 77 17.38 9.01 13.75
N ILE A 78 17.49 8.58 15.02
CA ILE A 78 18.52 9.09 15.95
C ILE A 78 19.91 8.61 15.52
N LEU A 79 20.06 7.32 15.17
CA LEU A 79 21.36 6.76 14.72
C LEU A 79 21.83 7.37 13.39
N ASP A 80 20.89 7.69 12.50
CA ASP A 80 21.15 8.32 11.20
C ASP A 80 21.22 9.87 11.30
N ALA A 81 21.11 10.45 12.51
CA ALA A 81 21.11 11.90 12.76
C ALA A 81 20.07 12.68 11.92
N THR A 82 18.91 12.07 11.66
CA THR A 82 17.83 12.67 10.89
C THR A 82 17.16 13.82 11.66
N PRO A 83 16.87 14.97 11.02
CA PRO A 83 16.11 16.04 11.64
C PRO A 83 14.75 15.56 12.19
N GLU A 84 14.32 16.14 13.31
CA GLU A 84 13.02 15.86 13.96
C GLU A 84 12.78 14.39 14.36
N ALA A 85 13.82 13.57 14.56
CA ALA A 85 13.67 12.16 14.96
C ALA A 85 12.68 11.95 16.15
N GLY A 86 12.65 12.88 17.11
CA GLY A 86 11.73 12.85 18.26
C GLY A 86 10.24 12.87 17.90
N ARG A 87 9.84 13.21 16.67
CA ARG A 87 8.43 13.11 16.23
C ARG A 87 7.92 11.67 16.24
N PHE A 88 8.78 10.70 15.92
CA PHE A 88 8.40 9.28 15.89
C PHE A 88 8.16 8.75 17.30
N LEU A 89 9.00 9.11 18.28
CA LEU A 89 8.78 8.78 19.69
C LEU A 89 7.48 9.39 20.22
N ARG A 90 7.24 10.69 19.95
CA ARG A 90 5.99 11.36 20.37
C ARG A 90 4.76 10.68 19.76
N SER A 91 4.79 10.41 18.45
CA SER A 91 3.69 9.71 17.77
C SER A 91 3.47 8.31 18.33
N ALA A 92 4.54 7.57 18.65
CA ALA A 92 4.42 6.24 19.23
C ALA A 92 3.74 6.27 20.60
N LYS A 93 4.10 7.24 21.46
CA LYS A 93 3.48 7.39 22.79
C LYS A 93 2.01 7.79 22.70
N GLU A 94 1.67 8.76 21.85
CA GLU A 94 0.26 9.16 21.69
C GLU A 94 -0.59 8.03 21.08
N GLN A 95 -0.05 7.28 20.11
CA GLN A 95 -0.73 6.10 19.56
C GLN A 95 -0.85 4.97 20.60
N TYR A 96 0.14 4.84 21.50
CA TYR A 96 0.05 3.89 22.60
C TYR A 96 -1.03 4.24 23.61
N LYS A 97 -1.25 5.53 23.92
CA LYS A 97 -2.37 5.95 24.77
C LYS A 97 -3.72 5.58 24.16
N LEU A 98 -3.89 5.85 22.86
CA LEU A 98 -5.11 5.45 22.14
C LEU A 98 -5.30 3.94 22.15
N TRP A 99 -4.23 3.18 21.91
CA TRP A 99 -4.25 1.72 21.99
C TRP A 99 -4.60 1.22 23.40
N GLN A 100 -4.08 1.87 24.44
CA GLN A 100 -4.38 1.53 25.83
C GLN A 100 -5.85 1.81 26.14
N ASP A 101 -6.39 2.97 25.74
CA ASP A 101 -7.81 3.31 25.92
C ASP A 101 -8.73 2.30 25.22
N GLU A 102 -8.33 1.81 24.04
CA GLU A 102 -9.06 0.81 23.25
C GLU A 102 -9.04 -0.59 23.89
N TYR A 103 -7.87 -1.05 24.34
CA TYR A 103 -7.68 -2.45 24.72
C TYR A 103 -7.62 -2.72 26.23
N GLN A 104 -7.48 -1.70 27.09
CA GLN A 104 -7.59 -1.85 28.54
C GLN A 104 -8.96 -2.36 29.03
N PRO A 105 -10.11 -1.97 28.42
CA PRO A 105 -11.41 -2.55 28.77
C PRO A 105 -11.67 -3.91 28.10
N SER A 106 -10.85 -4.31 27.11
CA SER A 106 -11.05 -5.53 26.33
C SER A 106 -10.54 -6.79 27.05
N GLU A 107 -11.14 -7.95 26.76
CA GLU A 107 -10.73 -9.27 27.29
C GLU A 107 -9.44 -9.83 26.65
N ILE A 108 -8.44 -8.98 26.35
CA ILE A 108 -7.16 -9.43 25.79
C ILE A 108 -6.24 -10.00 26.90
N PRO A 109 -5.24 -10.84 26.55
CA PRO A 109 -4.28 -11.36 27.51
C PRO A 109 -3.65 -10.24 28.33
N ARG A 110 -3.82 -10.30 29.65
CA ARG A 110 -3.26 -9.33 30.59
C ARG A 110 -1.74 -9.19 30.44
N SER A 111 -1.06 -10.28 30.08
CA SER A 111 0.36 -10.28 29.76
C SER A 111 0.71 -9.37 28.58
N LEU A 112 -0.17 -9.21 27.58
CA LEU A 112 0.05 -8.28 26.46
C LEU A 112 0.00 -6.82 26.94
N LEU A 113 -0.98 -6.49 27.79
CA LEU A 113 -1.07 -5.18 28.42
C LEU A 113 0.16 -4.91 29.28
N GLU A 114 0.51 -5.81 30.20
CA GLU A 114 1.63 -5.68 31.14
C GLU A 114 2.99 -5.53 30.42
N ASN A 115 3.23 -6.30 29.36
CA ASN A 115 4.46 -6.21 28.58
C ASN A 115 4.53 -4.97 27.68
N SER A 116 3.44 -4.23 27.50
CA SER A 116 3.40 -2.99 26.70
C SER A 116 3.57 -1.71 27.52
N VAL A 117 3.35 -1.74 28.86
CA VAL A 117 3.31 -0.56 29.75
C VAL A 117 4.55 0.32 29.63
N GLY A 118 5.72 -0.28 29.40
CA GLY A 118 6.97 0.46 29.30
C GLY A 118 7.03 1.44 28.12
N ILE A 119 6.15 1.34 27.11
CA ILE A 119 6.18 2.16 25.89
C ILE A 119 6.09 3.66 26.20
N ASP A 120 5.20 4.08 27.09
CA ASP A 120 5.02 5.50 27.43
C ASP A 120 6.26 6.07 28.16
N SER A 121 7.04 5.21 28.83
CA SER A 121 8.24 5.58 29.58
C SER A 121 9.55 5.54 28.76
N ILE A 122 9.51 5.12 27.48
CA ILE A 122 10.71 5.01 26.65
C ILE A 122 11.36 6.39 26.47
N THR A 123 12.66 6.44 26.78
CA THR A 123 13.53 7.62 26.63
C THR A 123 14.89 7.28 26.03
N ASP A 124 15.30 6.01 26.07
CA ASP A 124 16.57 5.50 25.52
C ASP A 124 16.33 4.50 24.38
N LEU A 125 17.23 4.47 23.41
CA LEU A 125 17.21 3.57 22.25
C LEU A 125 17.32 2.10 22.63
N ILE A 126 18.05 1.77 23.71
CA ILE A 126 18.26 0.40 24.18
C ILE A 126 16.94 -0.21 24.67
N GLN A 127 16.05 0.62 25.24
CA GLN A 127 14.77 0.19 25.78
C GLN A 127 13.82 -0.35 24.70
N VAL A 128 13.97 0.12 23.45
CA VAL A 128 13.18 -0.37 22.30
C VAL A 128 13.43 -1.85 22.09
N GLY A 129 14.68 -2.31 22.25
CA GLY A 129 15.03 -3.72 22.08
C GLY A 129 14.33 -4.62 23.09
N GLY A 130 14.42 -4.25 24.38
CA GLY A 130 13.74 -4.96 25.47
C GLY A 130 12.21 -4.97 25.31
N MET A 131 11.63 -3.89 24.78
CA MET A 131 10.19 -3.83 24.50
C MET A 131 9.78 -4.82 23.38
N CYS A 132 10.56 -4.90 22.31
CA CYS A 132 10.33 -5.87 21.24
C CYS A 132 10.34 -7.31 21.77
N ASP A 133 11.33 -7.65 22.60
CA ASP A 133 11.46 -9.00 23.18
C ASP A 133 10.34 -9.31 24.19
N ALA A 134 9.94 -8.33 25.00
CA ALA A 134 8.84 -8.48 25.96
C ALA A 134 7.52 -8.79 25.24
N ILE A 135 7.17 -8.00 24.21
CA ILE A 135 5.94 -8.20 23.42
C ILE A 135 6.02 -9.52 22.63
N ALA A 136 7.17 -9.85 22.04
CA ALA A 136 7.36 -11.09 21.28
C ALA A 136 7.24 -12.35 22.14
N SER A 137 7.43 -12.23 23.46
CA SER A 137 7.35 -13.33 24.42
C SER A 137 5.93 -13.58 24.90
N VAL A 138 4.96 -12.73 24.55
CA VAL A 138 3.57 -12.89 24.99
C VAL A 138 2.91 -14.06 24.24
N PRO A 139 2.47 -15.10 24.96
CA PRO A 139 1.70 -16.17 24.34
C PRO A 139 0.29 -15.66 24.03
N LEU A 140 -0.06 -15.64 22.74
CA LEU A 140 -1.45 -15.51 22.29
C LEU A 140 -2.05 -16.90 22.06
N SER A 141 -3.35 -17.03 22.31
CA SER A 141 -4.11 -18.22 21.98
C SER A 141 -4.07 -18.47 20.46
N VAL A 142 -3.96 -19.73 20.05
CA VAL A 142 -4.09 -20.08 18.63
C VAL A 142 -5.58 -20.06 18.30
N PRO A 143 -6.02 -19.26 17.31
CA PRO A 143 -7.41 -19.27 16.91
C PRO A 143 -7.73 -20.60 16.22
N PHE A 144 -8.54 -21.42 16.88
CA PHE A 144 -9.17 -22.58 16.28
C PHE A 144 -10.53 -22.15 15.73
N PHE A 145 -10.93 -22.65 14.56
CA PHE A 145 -12.37 -22.73 14.25
C PHE A 145 -13.02 -23.56 15.36
N ALA A 146 -14.07 -23.04 16.00
CA ALA A 146 -14.73 -23.76 17.08
C ALA A 146 -15.29 -25.09 16.55
N ALA A 147 -14.62 -26.21 16.84
CA ALA A 147 -15.33 -27.44 17.12
C ALA A 147 -16.15 -27.17 18.39
N HIS A 148 -17.45 -27.50 18.36
CA HIS A 148 -18.32 -27.39 19.53
C HIS A 148 -17.59 -27.79 20.81
N VAL A 149 -17.58 -26.89 21.79
CA VAL A 149 -17.14 -27.20 23.14
C VAL A 149 -18.11 -28.26 23.67
N HIS A 150 -17.74 -29.53 23.58
CA HIS A 150 -18.29 -30.51 24.49
C HIS A 150 -17.84 -30.10 25.88
N SER A 151 -18.79 -29.67 26.70
CA SER A 151 -18.58 -29.46 28.13
C SER A 151 -18.10 -30.78 28.72
N PHE A 152 -16.79 -30.93 28.91
CA PHE A 152 -16.30 -31.92 29.84
C PHE A 152 -16.66 -31.39 31.22
N ARG A 153 -17.68 -32.00 31.83
CA ARG A 153 -17.99 -31.85 33.26
C ARG A 153 -16.72 -32.14 34.04
N GLN A 154 -16.04 -31.10 34.50
CA GLN A 154 -15.25 -31.19 35.71
C GLN A 154 -16.19 -30.85 36.86
N HIS A 155 -16.54 -31.88 37.62
CA HIS A 155 -17.07 -31.69 38.97
C HIS A 155 -16.00 -30.98 39.79
N LYS A 156 -16.30 -29.75 40.20
CA LYS A 156 -15.90 -29.21 41.49
C LYS A 156 -16.97 -28.19 41.89
N ASP A 157 -17.60 -28.50 43.02
CA ASP A 157 -18.46 -27.57 43.72
C ASP A 157 -17.70 -26.27 43.99
N ASP A 158 -18.28 -25.15 43.58
CA ASP A 158 -18.32 -23.93 44.37
C ASP A 158 -19.41 -23.04 43.78
N GLU A 159 -20.42 -22.75 44.60
CA GLU A 159 -21.45 -21.74 44.34
C GLU A 159 -20.78 -20.38 44.22
N GLN A 160 -20.74 -19.81 43.02
CA GLN A 160 -20.48 -18.38 42.85
C GLN A 160 -21.35 -17.83 41.72
N ASP A 161 -22.19 -16.86 42.09
CA ASP A 161 -23.10 -16.09 41.26
C ASP A 161 -22.53 -15.81 39.85
N SER A 162 -23.16 -16.42 38.85
CA SER A 162 -22.94 -16.10 37.45
C SER A 162 -23.48 -14.70 37.16
N LYS A 163 -22.65 -13.67 37.30
CA LYS A 163 -22.87 -12.42 36.57
C LYS A 163 -22.61 -12.71 35.10
N GLU A 164 -23.68 -12.72 34.29
CA GLU A 164 -23.57 -12.76 32.83
C GLU A 164 -22.63 -11.63 32.37
N VAL A 165 -21.52 -11.99 31.76
CA VAL A 165 -20.61 -11.04 31.11
C VAL A 165 -21.37 -10.48 29.90
N LEU A 166 -21.75 -9.21 29.96
CA LEU A 166 -22.38 -8.51 28.84
C LEU A 166 -21.36 -8.42 27.70
N ILE A 167 -21.56 -9.19 26.63
CA ILE A 167 -20.76 -9.09 25.40
C ILE A 167 -20.97 -7.68 24.83
N GLU A 168 -19.90 -6.90 24.63
CA GLU A 168 -20.01 -5.57 24.02
C GLU A 168 -20.52 -5.65 22.57
N LEU A 169 -21.37 -4.68 22.19
CA LEU A 169 -21.96 -4.59 20.86
C LEU A 169 -20.94 -4.04 19.85
N ASN A 170 -20.42 -4.94 19.01
CA ASN A 170 -19.41 -4.64 18.00
C ASN A 170 -19.93 -5.01 16.61
N VAL A 171 -19.75 -4.10 15.65
CA VAL A 171 -19.94 -4.37 14.22
C VAL A 171 -18.56 -4.38 13.55
N ALA A 172 -18.18 -5.52 13.00
CA ALA A 172 -16.93 -5.69 12.29
C ALA A 172 -17.15 -5.77 10.77
N PHE A 173 -16.39 -5.00 10.00
CA PHE A 173 -16.34 -5.15 8.54
C PHE A 173 -15.41 -6.30 8.18
N LEU A 174 -15.97 -7.38 7.64
CA LEU A 174 -15.19 -8.56 7.27
C LEU A 174 -14.56 -8.40 5.89
N HIS A 175 -15.34 -7.90 4.92
CA HIS A 175 -14.89 -7.84 3.54
C HIS A 175 -15.62 -6.83 2.68
N PHE A 176 -14.94 -6.32 1.66
CA PHE A 176 -15.52 -5.61 0.54
C PHE A 176 -15.08 -6.27 -0.76
N GLU A 177 -16.02 -6.59 -1.65
CA GLU A 177 -15.73 -6.98 -3.03
C GLU A 177 -16.26 -5.93 -3.99
N ILE A 178 -15.49 -5.67 -5.04
CA ILE A 178 -15.87 -4.82 -6.15
C ILE A 178 -15.77 -5.64 -7.43
N ASP A 179 -16.87 -5.75 -8.16
CA ASP A 179 -16.99 -6.56 -9.38
C ASP A 179 -16.48 -8.02 -9.20
N GLY A 180 -16.77 -8.61 -8.02
CA GLY A 180 -16.37 -9.96 -7.65
C GLY A 180 -14.88 -10.12 -7.35
N GLN A 181 -14.15 -9.03 -7.16
CA GLN A 181 -12.76 -9.02 -6.72
C GLN A 181 -12.64 -8.39 -5.33
N PRO A 182 -11.85 -8.96 -4.41
CA PRO A 182 -11.50 -8.31 -3.15
C PRO A 182 -11.06 -6.86 -3.36
N ALA A 183 -11.64 -5.94 -2.59
CA ALA A 183 -11.19 -4.55 -2.59
C ALA A 183 -9.70 -4.53 -2.22
N ASN A 184 -8.88 -3.90 -3.04
CA ASN A 184 -7.43 -3.76 -2.81
C ASN A 184 -7.15 -2.56 -1.91
N ARG A 185 -5.86 -2.25 -1.66
CA ARG A 185 -5.50 -1.02 -0.93
C ARG A 185 -5.99 0.24 -1.64
N ILE A 186 -5.99 0.21 -2.98
CA ILE A 186 -6.63 1.16 -3.89
C ILE A 186 -7.33 0.31 -4.94
N HIS A 187 -8.61 0.58 -5.19
CA HIS A 187 -9.39 -0.07 -6.24
C HIS A 187 -9.73 0.92 -7.34
N PHE A 188 -9.79 0.48 -8.59
CA PHE A 188 -10.06 1.35 -9.73
C PHE A 188 -11.49 1.13 -10.19
N LEU A 189 -12.25 2.23 -10.32
CA LEU A 189 -13.58 2.22 -10.93
C LEU A 189 -13.57 3.07 -12.18
N THR A 190 -14.28 2.63 -13.20
CA THR A 190 -14.53 3.45 -14.37
C THR A 190 -15.59 4.51 -13.99
N PRO A 191 -15.32 5.81 -14.19
CA PRO A 191 -16.34 6.83 -13.96
C PRO A 191 -17.53 6.63 -14.89
N GLN A 192 -18.70 6.98 -14.39
CA GLN A 192 -19.98 6.93 -15.10
C GLN A 192 -20.43 5.50 -15.43
N GLU A 193 -19.84 4.49 -14.79
CA GLU A 193 -20.25 3.10 -14.86
C GLU A 193 -20.64 2.58 -13.46
N ALA A 194 -21.71 1.79 -13.40
CA ALA A 194 -22.16 1.21 -12.15
C ALA A 194 -21.41 -0.10 -11.88
N HIS A 195 -20.73 -0.16 -10.74
CA HIS A 195 -19.96 -1.30 -10.28
C HIS A 195 -20.70 -2.06 -9.19
N ASP A 196 -20.55 -3.38 -9.16
CA ASP A 196 -21.08 -4.19 -8.05
C ASP A 196 -20.19 -3.97 -6.81
N LEU A 197 -20.78 -3.53 -5.71
CA LEU A 197 -20.11 -3.43 -4.40
C LEU A 197 -20.79 -4.40 -3.44
N GLU A 198 -20.06 -5.41 -2.99
CA GLU A 198 -20.52 -6.35 -1.97
C GLU A 198 -19.84 -6.06 -0.64
N ILE A 199 -20.60 -6.14 0.43
CA ILE A 199 -20.10 -6.00 1.80
C ILE A 199 -20.42 -7.26 2.60
N GLU A 200 -19.46 -7.66 3.43
CA GLU A 200 -19.65 -8.69 4.44
C GLU A 200 -19.38 -8.08 5.81
N VAL A 201 -20.35 -8.19 6.71
CA VAL A 201 -20.27 -7.66 8.07
C VAL A 201 -20.56 -8.72 9.11
N ARG A 202 -19.90 -8.61 10.26
CA ARG A 202 -20.14 -9.42 11.45
C ARG A 202 -20.65 -8.55 12.57
N VAL A 203 -21.65 -9.02 13.29
CA VAL A 203 -22.24 -8.34 14.44
C VAL A 203 -22.12 -9.25 15.65
N SER A 204 -21.51 -8.77 16.75
CA SER A 204 -21.26 -9.59 17.95
C SER A 204 -22.54 -10.04 18.64
N ARG A 205 -23.54 -9.17 18.73
CA ARG A 205 -24.90 -9.43 19.18
C ARG A 205 -25.88 -8.46 18.55
N TRP A 206 -27.15 -8.83 18.47
CA TRP A 206 -28.18 -7.89 18.02
C TRP A 206 -28.79 -7.19 19.25
N PRO A 207 -28.86 -5.85 19.29
CA PRO A 207 -29.43 -5.14 20.43
C PRO A 207 -30.91 -5.45 20.62
N ASP A 208 -31.34 -5.54 21.87
CA ASP A 208 -32.76 -5.65 22.19
C ASP A 208 -33.51 -4.43 21.63
N ASN A 209 -34.65 -4.70 20.99
CA ASN A 209 -35.51 -3.72 20.33
C ASN A 209 -34.96 -3.11 19.03
N ALA A 210 -33.74 -3.43 18.60
CA ALA A 210 -33.28 -3.08 17.25
C ALA A 210 -33.93 -4.01 16.21
N THR A 211 -34.43 -3.45 15.11
CA THR A 211 -35.02 -4.21 14.01
C THR A 211 -34.09 -4.29 12.81
N THR A 212 -33.26 -3.26 12.60
CA THR A 212 -32.36 -3.18 11.44
C THR A 212 -31.01 -2.59 11.79
N LEU A 213 -29.97 -3.06 11.10
CA LEU A 213 -28.65 -2.46 11.04
C LEU A 213 -28.50 -1.72 9.70
N ASN A 214 -28.17 -0.44 9.75
CA ASN A 214 -27.93 0.39 8.57
C ASN A 214 -26.45 0.73 8.48
N LEU A 215 -25.86 0.52 7.31
CA LEU A 215 -24.49 0.90 7.00
C LEU A 215 -24.51 1.99 5.93
N ARG A 216 -23.90 3.14 6.23
CA ARG A 216 -23.89 4.31 5.33
C ARG A 216 -22.46 4.73 4.98
N PRO A 217 -22.19 5.09 3.72
CA PRO A 217 -20.90 5.62 3.32
C PRO A 217 -20.70 7.01 3.92
N VAL A 218 -19.52 7.24 4.47
CA VAL A 218 -19.01 8.48 5.01
C VAL A 218 -17.76 8.85 4.22
N SER A 219 -17.78 10.04 3.62
CA SER A 219 -16.66 10.57 2.85
C SER A 219 -16.51 12.06 3.09
N VAL A 220 -15.31 12.58 2.84
CA VAL A 220 -15.05 14.03 2.75
C VAL A 220 -15.37 14.60 1.38
N GLU A 221 -15.66 13.72 0.42
CA GLU A 221 -15.90 14.05 -0.97
C GLU A 221 -17.34 14.58 -1.13
N PRO A 222 -17.58 15.58 -2.00
CA PRO A 222 -18.91 16.17 -2.14
C PRO A 222 -19.98 15.12 -2.54
N PRO A 223 -21.18 15.12 -1.95
CA PRO A 223 -22.20 14.07 -2.20
C PRO A 223 -22.67 13.95 -3.65
N ASP A 224 -22.50 15.01 -4.45
CA ASP A 224 -22.82 15.02 -5.87
C ASP A 224 -21.75 14.29 -6.71
N THR A 225 -20.57 13.96 -6.18
CA THR A 225 -19.48 13.32 -6.93
C THR A 225 -19.60 11.79 -7.04
N TYR A 226 -20.42 11.16 -6.20
CA TYR A 226 -20.55 9.71 -6.15
C TYR A 226 -22.01 9.28 -5.88
N ASP A 227 -22.26 7.99 -6.06
CA ASP A 227 -23.44 7.29 -5.56
C ASP A 227 -22.96 5.94 -5.02
N PHE A 228 -22.93 5.80 -3.70
CA PHE A 228 -22.46 4.60 -3.00
C PHE A 228 -23.62 4.00 -2.20
N PRO A 229 -23.76 2.68 -2.18
CA PRO A 229 -24.93 2.05 -1.62
C PRO A 229 -24.94 2.18 -0.10
N ASN A 230 -26.11 2.46 0.45
CA ASN A 230 -26.42 2.16 1.83
C ASN A 230 -26.78 0.68 1.92
N PHE A 231 -26.26 -0.01 2.93
CA PHE A 231 -26.63 -1.39 3.20
C PHE A 231 -27.57 -1.45 4.40
N GLN A 232 -28.56 -2.33 4.34
CA GLN A 232 -29.54 -2.51 5.39
C GLN A 232 -29.75 -4.00 5.63
N PHE A 233 -29.55 -4.40 6.87
CA PHE A 233 -29.73 -5.77 7.33
C PHE A 233 -30.86 -5.81 8.35
N GLU A 234 -31.75 -6.78 8.19
CA GLU A 234 -32.77 -7.09 9.19
C GLU A 234 -32.19 -7.98 10.29
N SER A 235 -32.83 -7.97 11.46
CA SER A 235 -32.44 -8.86 12.56
C SER A 235 -32.45 -10.33 12.08
N PRO A 236 -31.31 -11.01 12.09
CA PRO A 236 -31.23 -12.41 11.66
C PRO A 236 -31.82 -13.35 12.71
N GLU A 237 -32.36 -14.48 12.26
CA GLU A 237 -32.74 -15.59 13.14
C GLU A 237 -31.49 -16.37 13.58
N GLY A 238 -31.49 -16.86 14.82
CA GLY A 238 -30.43 -17.72 15.35
C GLY A 238 -29.66 -17.10 16.52
N GLN A 239 -28.50 -17.69 16.82
CA GLN A 239 -27.62 -17.23 17.89
C GLN A 239 -26.48 -16.39 17.30
N ALA A 240 -26.17 -15.29 17.98
CA ALA A 240 -25.04 -14.44 17.64
C ALA A 240 -23.70 -15.21 17.80
N PRO A 241 -22.61 -14.79 17.13
CA PRO A 241 -22.47 -13.63 16.25
C PRO A 241 -23.10 -13.83 14.87
N PHE A 242 -23.54 -12.74 14.25
CA PHE A 242 -24.21 -12.78 12.95
C PHE A 242 -23.28 -12.33 11.84
N VAL A 243 -23.15 -13.12 10.78
CA VAL A 243 -22.44 -12.75 9.55
C VAL A 243 -23.44 -12.54 8.43
N MET A 244 -23.41 -11.36 7.82
CA MET A 244 -24.38 -10.96 6.82
C MET A 244 -23.68 -10.35 5.61
N ARG A 245 -24.25 -10.61 4.43
CA ARG A 245 -23.74 -10.13 3.15
C ARG A 245 -24.84 -9.40 2.38
N GLN A 246 -24.49 -8.31 1.73
CA GLN A 246 -25.39 -7.60 0.83
C GLN A 246 -24.59 -6.99 -0.32
N ARG A 247 -25.22 -6.96 -1.50
CA ARG A 247 -24.67 -6.35 -2.70
C ARG A 247 -25.46 -5.10 -3.06
N GLY A 248 -24.74 -4.05 -3.44
CA GLY A 248 -25.27 -2.79 -3.93
C GLY A 248 -24.52 -2.33 -5.18
N ARG A 249 -24.91 -1.16 -5.70
CA ARG A 249 -24.26 -0.54 -6.86
C ARG A 249 -23.50 0.70 -6.41
N ALA A 250 -22.24 0.79 -6.79
CA ALA A 250 -21.38 1.95 -6.57
C ALA A 250 -21.08 2.65 -7.90
N LEU A 251 -21.08 3.97 -7.91
CA LEU A 251 -20.85 4.80 -9.09
C LEU A 251 -20.02 6.02 -8.69
N LEU A 252 -18.96 6.29 -9.47
CA LEU A 252 -18.26 7.57 -9.43
C LEU A 252 -18.69 8.41 -10.63
N LYS A 253 -19.13 9.65 -10.42
CA LYS A 253 -19.74 10.44 -11.49
C LYS A 253 -18.71 11.18 -12.35
N TYR A 254 -17.51 11.39 -11.82
CA TYR A 254 -16.47 12.19 -12.46
C TYR A 254 -15.14 11.46 -12.53
N PRO A 255 -14.45 11.49 -13.69
CA PRO A 255 -13.07 11.06 -13.78
C PRO A 255 -12.17 11.95 -12.94
N GLN A 256 -11.19 11.33 -12.31
CA GLN A 256 -10.09 11.99 -11.62
C GLN A 256 -8.89 12.14 -12.55
N ASN A 257 -8.16 13.23 -12.33
CA ASN A 257 -6.83 13.39 -12.91
C ASN A 257 -5.87 12.35 -12.30
N ILE A 258 -4.86 11.90 -13.07
CA ILE A 258 -3.82 10.97 -12.59
C ILE A 258 -3.13 11.42 -11.28
N HIS A 259 -3.06 12.74 -11.06
CA HIS A 259 -2.44 13.36 -9.89
C HIS A 259 -3.38 13.43 -8.69
N ALA A 260 -4.68 13.18 -8.85
CA ALA A 260 -5.63 13.26 -7.77
C ALA A 260 -5.38 12.15 -6.73
N ARG A 261 -5.73 12.44 -5.48
CA ARG A 261 -5.84 11.42 -4.44
C ARG A 261 -7.05 10.52 -4.70
N PRO A 262 -7.01 9.24 -4.29
CA PRO A 262 -8.20 8.40 -4.32
C PRO A 262 -9.36 9.01 -3.52
N PHE A 263 -10.59 8.75 -3.95
CA PHE A 263 -11.76 8.92 -3.09
C PHE A 263 -11.63 8.01 -1.88
N GLU A 264 -11.92 8.51 -0.68
CA GLU A 264 -11.90 7.74 0.55
C GLU A 264 -13.32 7.59 1.10
N PHE A 265 -13.76 6.34 1.25
CA PHE A 265 -15.06 6.01 1.84
C PHE A 265 -14.85 5.15 3.09
N LYS A 266 -15.54 5.51 4.17
CA LYS A 266 -15.73 4.66 5.35
C LYS A 266 -17.19 4.30 5.45
N TYR A 267 -17.52 3.19 6.09
CA TYR A 267 -18.92 2.87 6.39
C TYR A 267 -19.18 3.05 7.88
N ALA A 268 -20.22 3.82 8.22
CA ALA A 268 -20.72 3.97 9.57
C ALA A 268 -21.91 3.03 9.80
N ALA A 269 -21.99 2.45 10.99
CA ALA A 269 -23.04 1.51 11.38
C ALA A 269 -24.03 2.15 12.37
N GLU A 270 -25.33 1.97 12.15
CA GLU A 270 -26.40 2.47 13.01
C GLU A 270 -27.56 1.46 13.12
N PHE A 271 -27.87 0.98 14.33
CA PHE A 271 -29.10 0.23 14.59
C PHE A 271 -30.33 1.14 14.66
N THR A 272 -31.46 0.65 14.15
CA THR A 272 -32.77 1.32 14.23
C THR A 272 -33.76 0.40 14.93
N PRO A 273 -34.64 0.91 15.82
CA PRO A 273 -34.81 2.31 16.22
C PRO A 273 -33.65 2.87 17.05
N ARG A 274 -33.40 4.20 16.98
CA ARG A 274 -32.30 4.90 17.71
C ARG A 274 -32.35 4.80 19.23
N ALA A 275 -33.46 4.32 19.79
CA ALA A 275 -33.60 4.01 21.21
C ALA A 275 -32.84 2.74 21.62
N SER A 276 -32.31 1.98 20.66
CA SER A 276 -31.36 0.88 20.87
C SER A 276 -29.97 1.40 21.25
N GLU A 277 -29.14 0.52 21.80
CA GLU A 277 -27.79 0.83 22.27
C GLU A 277 -26.92 1.52 21.21
N GLN A 278 -26.39 2.69 21.56
CA GLN A 278 -25.55 3.57 20.75
C GLN A 278 -24.50 4.23 21.67
N PRO A 279 -23.28 4.52 21.18
CA PRO A 279 -22.75 4.22 19.85
C PRO A 279 -22.35 2.74 19.70
N VAL A 280 -22.43 2.21 18.48
CA VAL A 280 -21.91 0.89 18.14
C VAL A 280 -20.41 0.99 17.88
N ALA A 281 -19.61 0.18 18.58
CA ALA A 281 -18.19 0.10 18.27
C ALA A 281 -17.99 -0.60 16.92
N VAL A 282 -17.38 0.11 15.98
CA VAL A 282 -17.07 -0.40 14.65
C VAL A 282 -15.62 -0.85 14.63
N VAL A 283 -15.40 -2.16 14.51
CA VAL A 283 -14.07 -2.79 14.58
C VAL A 283 -13.62 -3.19 13.16
N GLY A 284 -12.36 -2.96 12.80
CA GLY A 284 -11.85 -3.31 11.46
C GLY A 284 -12.17 -2.29 10.36
N HIS A 285 -12.06 -0.99 10.67
CA HIS A 285 -12.25 0.10 9.70
C HIS A 285 -11.36 -0.04 8.45
N ARG A 286 -11.87 -0.65 7.38
CA ARG A 286 -11.25 -0.52 6.06
C ARG A 286 -11.75 0.76 5.39
N THR A 287 -10.85 1.75 5.27
CA THR A 287 -11.10 2.90 4.39
C THR A 287 -11.03 2.39 2.95
N LEU A 288 -12.15 2.37 2.24
CA LEU A 288 -12.20 2.07 0.82
C LEU A 288 -11.57 3.24 0.06
N ARG A 289 -10.44 2.98 -0.58
CA ARG A 289 -9.76 3.95 -1.44
C ARG A 289 -10.04 3.60 -2.89
N ILE A 290 -10.70 4.50 -3.59
CA ILE A 290 -11.17 4.25 -4.93
C ILE A 290 -10.68 5.36 -5.85
N GLU A 291 -10.03 4.98 -6.95
CA GLU A 291 -9.67 5.92 -7.99
C GLU A 291 -10.63 5.83 -9.17
N SER A 292 -11.01 6.99 -9.69
CA SER A 292 -11.79 7.08 -10.91
C SER A 292 -10.89 7.48 -12.07
N ILE A 293 -10.33 6.53 -12.81
CA ILE A 293 -9.47 6.84 -13.95
C ILE A 293 -10.03 6.15 -15.19
N ASP A 294 -10.46 6.95 -16.16
CA ASP A 294 -10.91 6.47 -17.47
C ASP A 294 -9.77 6.55 -18.48
N LEU A 295 -9.01 5.46 -18.61
CA LEU A 295 -7.93 5.36 -19.58
C LEU A 295 -8.40 5.30 -21.03
N GLN A 296 -9.69 5.02 -21.28
CA GLN A 296 -10.23 4.96 -22.64
C GLN A 296 -10.60 6.35 -23.14
N LYS A 297 -11.28 7.15 -22.31
CA LYS A 297 -11.71 8.51 -22.65
C LYS A 297 -10.62 9.56 -22.41
N SER A 298 -9.67 9.29 -21.53
CA SER A 298 -8.58 10.21 -21.19
C SER A 298 -7.25 9.47 -21.10
N PRO A 299 -6.75 8.92 -22.23
CA PRO A 299 -5.45 8.27 -22.26
C PRO A 299 -4.33 9.27 -21.97
N MET A 300 -3.29 8.82 -21.29
CA MET A 300 -2.16 9.68 -20.92
C MET A 300 -1.15 9.70 -22.06
N THR A 301 -0.70 8.52 -22.48
CA THR A 301 0.29 8.34 -23.54
C THR A 301 -0.35 8.11 -24.91
N GLY A 302 -1.67 7.90 -24.96
CA GLY A 302 -2.36 7.43 -26.17
C GLY A 302 -2.29 5.92 -26.38
N TYR A 303 -1.56 5.19 -25.52
CA TYR A 303 -1.41 3.73 -25.59
C TYR A 303 -1.85 3.07 -24.27
N LEU A 304 -2.99 2.36 -24.31
CA LEU A 304 -3.66 1.83 -23.11
C LEU A 304 -2.78 0.93 -22.25
N ALA A 305 -1.94 0.08 -22.85
CA ALA A 305 -1.06 -0.82 -22.12
C ALA A 305 0.06 -0.06 -21.39
N MET A 306 0.62 0.99 -21.99
CA MET A 306 1.55 1.92 -21.32
C MET A 306 0.88 2.67 -20.19
N ASP A 307 -0.34 3.16 -20.40
CA ASP A 307 -1.08 3.91 -19.37
C ASP A 307 -1.35 3.04 -18.13
N LYS A 308 -1.77 1.78 -18.33
CA LYS A 308 -1.93 0.80 -17.24
C LYS A 308 -0.61 0.56 -16.49
N LYS A 309 0.51 0.47 -17.21
CA LYS A 309 1.83 0.31 -16.60
C LYS A 309 2.24 1.56 -15.81
N LEU A 310 1.99 2.75 -16.34
CA LEU A 310 2.27 4.02 -15.68
C LEU A 310 1.49 4.18 -14.38
N LEU A 311 0.22 3.76 -14.33
CA LEU A 311 -0.57 3.72 -13.09
C LEU A 311 0.06 2.80 -12.04
N LYS A 312 0.46 1.57 -12.42
CA LYS A 312 1.14 0.64 -11.50
C LYS A 312 2.44 1.23 -10.94
N LEU A 313 3.23 1.90 -11.78
CA LEU A 313 4.46 2.56 -11.36
C LEU A 313 4.17 3.72 -10.40
N ARG A 314 3.19 4.57 -10.73
CA ARG A 314 2.74 5.66 -9.85
C ARG A 314 2.37 5.14 -8.46
N ASP A 315 1.58 4.08 -8.39
CA ASP A 315 1.13 3.52 -7.11
C ASP A 315 2.30 2.99 -6.29
N SER A 316 3.25 2.32 -6.94
CA SER A 316 4.48 1.85 -6.31
C SER A 316 5.40 2.99 -5.84
N LEU A 317 5.43 4.13 -6.55
CA LEU A 317 6.16 5.32 -6.12
C LEU A 317 5.47 6.02 -4.93
N ARG A 318 4.14 6.06 -4.90
CA ARG A 318 3.35 6.64 -3.79
C ARG A 318 3.57 5.90 -2.47
N GLU A 319 3.98 4.64 -2.51
CA GLU A 319 4.36 3.88 -1.30
C GLU A 319 5.60 4.43 -0.63
N ASN A 320 6.50 5.03 -1.40
CA ASN A 320 7.69 5.67 -0.86
C ASN A 320 7.36 7.09 -0.37
N ARG A 321 7.06 7.20 0.92
CA ARG A 321 6.72 8.48 1.59
C ARG A 321 7.86 9.51 1.59
N LEU A 322 9.08 9.13 1.19
CA LEU A 322 10.21 10.05 1.07
C LEU A 322 10.23 10.78 -0.28
N ILE A 323 9.42 10.34 -1.26
CA ILE A 323 9.25 11.05 -2.52
C ILE A 323 8.24 12.16 -2.32
N ALA A 324 8.66 13.40 -2.55
CA ALA A 324 7.75 14.55 -2.50
C ALA A 324 6.69 14.45 -3.61
N GLU A 325 5.46 14.86 -3.31
CA GLU A 325 4.33 14.79 -4.25
C GLU A 325 4.61 15.58 -5.55
N ALA A 326 5.26 16.74 -5.44
CA ALA A 326 5.66 17.56 -6.58
C ALA A 326 6.67 16.83 -7.50
N ASP A 327 7.57 16.04 -6.92
CA ASP A 327 8.58 15.27 -7.64
C ASP A 327 7.96 14.06 -8.35
N LEU A 328 7.00 13.39 -7.68
CA LEU A 328 6.19 12.34 -8.29
C LEU A 328 5.42 12.89 -9.50
N LYS A 329 4.70 14.00 -9.33
CA LYS A 329 3.94 14.65 -10.41
C LYS A 329 4.81 15.00 -11.61
N SER A 330 5.98 15.59 -11.36
CA SER A 330 6.93 15.98 -12.40
C SER A 330 7.48 14.74 -13.14
N SER A 331 7.78 13.67 -12.40
CA SER A 331 8.23 12.40 -12.97
C SER A 331 7.14 11.76 -13.84
N LEU A 332 5.88 11.77 -13.41
CA LEU A 332 4.76 11.24 -14.19
C LEU A 332 4.58 11.99 -15.51
N HIS A 333 4.71 13.33 -15.53
CA HIS A 333 4.66 14.10 -16.78
C HIS A 333 5.75 13.66 -17.77
N LEU A 334 6.99 13.51 -17.29
CA LEU A 334 8.10 13.04 -18.12
C LEU A 334 7.82 11.62 -18.64
N MET A 335 7.30 10.74 -17.79
CA MET A 335 6.98 9.36 -18.17
C MET A 335 5.82 9.25 -19.15
N THR A 336 4.86 10.16 -19.12
CA THR A 336 3.82 10.21 -20.14
C THR A 336 4.41 10.47 -21.53
N VAL A 337 5.32 11.45 -21.63
CA VAL A 337 5.97 11.79 -22.91
C VAL A 337 6.92 10.69 -23.38
N LEU A 338 7.77 10.20 -22.48
CA LEU A 338 8.75 9.16 -22.82
C LEU A 338 8.08 7.79 -23.10
N GLY A 339 7.00 7.46 -22.40
CA GLY A 339 6.20 6.26 -22.67
C GLY A 339 5.51 6.30 -24.03
N ASN A 340 4.96 7.47 -24.43
CA ASN A 340 4.45 7.68 -25.79
C ASN A 340 5.55 7.50 -26.84
N LEU A 341 6.73 8.10 -26.61
CA LEU A 341 7.87 7.98 -27.51
C LEU A 341 8.33 6.53 -27.67
N ALA A 342 8.38 5.74 -26.60
CA ALA A 342 8.76 4.33 -26.67
C ALA A 342 7.83 3.51 -27.57
N TYR A 343 6.53 3.78 -27.52
CA TYR A 343 5.55 3.15 -28.40
C TYR A 343 5.66 3.61 -29.85
N ARG A 344 5.87 4.90 -30.09
CA ARG A 344 6.09 5.42 -31.45
C ARG A 344 7.39 4.87 -32.05
N ALA A 345 8.45 4.75 -31.25
CA ALA A 345 9.69 4.10 -31.67
C ALA A 345 9.46 2.66 -32.12
N LEU A 346 8.59 1.93 -31.43
CA LEU A 346 8.22 0.56 -31.76
C LEU A 346 7.37 0.46 -33.04
N ASN A 347 6.39 1.34 -33.20
CA ASN A 347 5.41 1.27 -34.29
C ASN A 347 5.87 1.93 -35.58
N ASP A 348 6.61 3.04 -35.47
CA ASP A 348 7.01 3.89 -36.60
C ASP A 348 8.50 3.74 -36.96
N ASP A 349 9.23 2.84 -36.29
CA ASP A 349 10.68 2.62 -36.43
C ASP A 349 11.49 3.93 -36.36
N LEU A 350 11.22 4.77 -35.34
CA LEU A 350 11.80 6.12 -35.22
C LEU A 350 13.33 6.14 -35.09
N TYR A 351 13.94 5.03 -34.66
CA TYR A 351 15.37 4.92 -34.41
C TYR A 351 16.02 3.82 -35.27
N PRO A 352 16.10 4.00 -36.60
CA PRO A 352 16.77 3.03 -37.46
C PRO A 352 18.29 3.11 -37.26
N GLY A 353 18.96 1.95 -37.33
CA GLY A 353 20.42 1.87 -37.22
C GLY A 353 20.97 2.18 -35.82
N VAL A 354 22.24 2.62 -35.76
CA VAL A 354 22.94 2.95 -34.51
C VAL A 354 23.01 4.46 -34.34
N ARG A 355 22.59 4.94 -33.17
CA ARG A 355 22.73 6.33 -32.73
C ARG A 355 23.84 6.47 -31.70
N ASP A 356 24.40 7.67 -31.59
CA ASP A 356 25.22 8.03 -30.43
C ASP A 356 24.39 8.70 -29.32
N GLU A 357 24.98 8.87 -28.14
CA GLU A 357 24.30 9.45 -26.98
C GLU A 357 23.93 10.94 -27.19
N ALA A 358 24.71 11.67 -27.99
CA ALA A 358 24.44 13.08 -28.28
C ALA A 358 23.26 13.25 -29.24
N GLU A 359 23.15 12.39 -30.24
CA GLU A 359 21.98 12.27 -31.12
C GLU A 359 20.74 11.94 -30.32
N PHE A 360 20.79 10.86 -29.52
CA PHE A 360 19.65 10.43 -28.73
C PHE A 360 19.19 11.52 -27.75
N GLN A 361 20.13 12.24 -27.13
CA GLN A 361 19.80 13.36 -26.28
C GLN A 361 19.13 14.51 -27.02
N ARG A 362 19.58 14.85 -28.24
CA ARG A 362 18.91 15.88 -29.05
C ARG A 362 17.46 15.48 -29.34
N ASP A 363 17.22 14.20 -29.62
CA ASP A 363 15.89 13.68 -29.89
C ASP A 363 14.99 13.74 -28.65
N ILE A 364 15.47 13.25 -27.49
CA ILE A 364 14.72 13.34 -26.23
C ILE A 364 14.43 14.79 -25.86
N ARG A 365 15.42 15.69 -25.98
CA ARG A 365 15.21 17.12 -25.71
C ARG A 365 14.15 17.70 -26.64
N ALA A 366 14.17 17.37 -27.93
CA ALA A 366 13.18 17.86 -28.88
C ALA A 366 11.77 17.38 -28.54
N GLU A 367 11.60 16.10 -28.18
CA GLU A 367 10.31 15.56 -27.75
C GLU A 367 9.81 16.24 -26.46
N LEU A 368 10.68 16.40 -25.45
CA LEU A 368 10.31 17.08 -24.20
C LEU A 368 9.97 18.57 -24.41
N ARG A 369 10.69 19.28 -25.28
CA ARG A 369 10.41 20.70 -25.61
C ARG A 369 9.13 20.87 -26.43
N ARG A 370 8.67 19.84 -27.14
CA ARG A 370 7.37 19.88 -27.87
C ARG A 370 6.17 19.81 -26.92
N THR A 371 6.35 19.33 -25.70
CA THR A 371 5.29 19.25 -24.70
C THR A 371 5.17 20.56 -23.93
N PRO A 372 4.07 21.34 -24.08
CA PRO A 372 3.96 22.67 -23.47
C PRO A 372 4.13 22.70 -21.94
N SER A 373 3.68 21.64 -21.26
CA SER A 373 3.78 21.50 -19.80
C SER A 373 5.20 21.19 -19.28
N ILE A 374 6.14 20.91 -20.18
CA ILE A 374 7.56 20.65 -19.87
C ILE A 374 8.46 21.72 -20.48
N ALA A 375 8.08 22.24 -21.66
CA ALA A 375 8.92 23.03 -22.53
C ALA A 375 9.69 24.16 -21.84
N SER A 376 9.02 25.05 -21.09
CA SER A 376 9.67 26.22 -20.48
C SER A 376 10.56 25.89 -19.27
N GLU A 377 10.32 24.74 -18.63
CA GLU A 377 10.96 24.35 -17.37
C GLU A 377 11.96 23.20 -17.56
N LEU A 378 12.21 22.79 -18.81
CA LEU A 378 13.28 21.87 -19.15
C LEU A 378 14.62 22.61 -19.05
N GLU A 379 15.47 22.10 -18.16
CA GLU A 379 16.80 22.61 -17.84
C GLU A 379 17.87 21.79 -18.54
N GLU A 380 18.94 22.49 -18.93
CA GLU A 380 20.09 21.96 -19.64
C GLU A 380 21.34 22.38 -18.85
N HIS A 381 21.98 21.43 -18.16
CA HIS A 381 23.18 21.72 -17.35
C HIS A 381 24.45 21.38 -18.12
N PRO A 382 25.24 22.36 -18.58
CA PRO A 382 26.53 22.09 -19.21
C PRO A 382 27.49 21.50 -18.18
N ARG A 383 28.08 20.33 -18.48
CA ARG A 383 29.14 19.77 -17.62
C ARG A 383 30.38 20.66 -17.68
N THR A 384 31.04 20.85 -16.53
CA THR A 384 32.24 21.69 -16.38
C THR A 384 33.50 21.15 -17.10
N SER A 385 33.38 20.14 -17.95
CA SER A 385 34.53 19.49 -18.63
C SER A 385 34.25 19.08 -20.08
N GLY A 386 33.39 19.81 -20.80
CA GLY A 386 33.16 19.59 -22.24
C GLY A 386 32.38 18.32 -22.60
N GLY A 387 31.70 17.71 -21.63
CA GLY A 387 30.79 16.58 -21.83
C GLY A 387 29.38 17.01 -22.26
N ILE A 388 28.56 16.03 -22.63
CA ILE A 388 27.16 16.22 -23.03
C ILE A 388 26.35 16.86 -21.88
N THR A 389 25.48 17.82 -22.20
CA THR A 389 24.63 18.57 -21.26
C THR A 389 23.60 17.65 -20.59
N ASP A 390 23.54 17.55 -19.26
CA ASP A 390 22.52 16.70 -18.65
C ASP A 390 21.14 17.39 -18.67
N LEU A 391 20.06 16.63 -18.93
CA LEU A 391 18.68 17.16 -18.92
C LEU A 391 18.05 17.04 -17.52
N SER A 392 17.32 18.07 -17.10
CA SER A 392 16.46 18.02 -15.92
C SER A 392 15.15 18.77 -16.12
N PHE A 393 14.13 18.40 -15.34
CA PHE A 393 12.86 19.10 -15.31
C PHE A 393 12.42 19.23 -13.85
N ARG A 394 12.31 20.47 -13.36
CA ARG A 394 11.99 20.78 -11.96
C ARG A 394 12.92 20.05 -10.96
N GLY A 395 14.20 19.94 -11.31
CA GLY A 395 15.21 19.23 -10.54
C GLY A 395 15.19 17.69 -10.65
N ILE A 396 14.23 17.10 -11.38
CA ILE A 396 14.24 15.66 -11.69
C ILE A 396 15.28 15.40 -12.78
N ARG A 397 16.28 14.58 -12.47
CA ARG A 397 17.39 14.25 -13.38
C ARG A 397 16.96 13.20 -14.41
N ILE A 398 17.32 13.42 -15.66
CA ILE A 398 17.05 12.51 -16.78
C ILE A 398 18.40 12.04 -17.33
N GLU A 399 18.80 10.82 -16.97
CA GLU A 399 20.00 10.18 -17.48
C GLU A 399 19.66 9.46 -18.79
N LEU A 400 20.47 9.71 -19.82
CA LEU A 400 20.32 9.10 -21.13
C LEU A 400 21.51 8.18 -21.43
N LYS A 401 21.23 7.02 -22.00
CA LYS A 401 22.26 6.06 -22.45
C LYS A 401 21.87 5.47 -23.79
N VAL A 402 22.87 5.07 -24.57
CA VAL A 402 22.68 4.29 -25.79
C VAL A 402 23.50 3.01 -25.70
N GLU A 403 22.90 1.88 -26.04
CA GLU A 403 23.57 0.59 -26.15
C GLU A 403 23.44 0.05 -27.58
N SER A 404 24.58 -0.27 -28.19
CA SER A 404 24.66 -0.70 -29.60
C SER A 404 25.34 -2.07 -29.77
N LYS A 405 26.02 -2.56 -28.73
CA LYS A 405 26.85 -3.79 -28.78
C LYS A 405 26.09 -5.02 -28.29
N LYS A 406 25.22 -4.87 -27.29
CA LYS A 406 24.38 -5.96 -26.77
C LYS A 406 22.91 -5.56 -26.72
N ARG A 407 22.01 -6.53 -26.85
CA ARG A 407 20.59 -6.29 -26.51
C ARG A 407 20.52 -6.02 -25.01
N ILE A 408 19.83 -4.96 -24.61
CA ILE A 408 19.74 -4.58 -23.20
C ILE A 408 18.39 -4.97 -22.62
N THR A 409 18.40 -5.51 -21.40
CA THR A 409 17.20 -5.77 -20.60
C THR A 409 17.16 -4.81 -19.40
N LEU A 410 16.01 -4.73 -18.72
CA LEU A 410 15.89 -3.92 -17.50
C LEU A 410 16.91 -4.33 -16.42
N ASN A 411 17.24 -5.62 -16.32
CA ASN A 411 18.28 -6.11 -15.41
C ASN A 411 19.68 -5.58 -15.77
N ASP A 412 19.98 -5.44 -17.06
CA ASP A 412 21.25 -4.88 -17.52
C ASP A 412 21.39 -3.37 -17.21
N CYS A 413 20.26 -2.66 -17.05
CA CYS A 413 20.26 -1.24 -16.67
C CYS A 413 20.78 -1.01 -15.26
N SER A 414 20.89 -2.05 -14.43
CA SER A 414 21.46 -1.98 -13.08
C SER A 414 22.85 -1.32 -13.03
N ARG A 415 23.66 -1.51 -14.08
CA ARG A 415 24.99 -0.89 -14.21
C ARG A 415 24.97 0.63 -14.30
N PHE A 416 23.85 1.23 -14.72
CA PHE A 416 23.69 2.68 -14.85
C PHE A 416 23.09 3.32 -13.60
N ILE A 417 22.41 2.53 -12.75
CA ILE A 417 21.69 3.02 -11.56
C ILE A 417 22.62 3.82 -10.65
N GLY A 418 23.83 3.33 -10.34
CA GLY A 418 24.74 3.99 -9.40
C GLY A 418 25.11 5.40 -9.84
N GLN A 419 25.34 5.59 -11.15
CA GLN A 419 25.62 6.90 -11.73
C GLN A 419 24.37 7.80 -11.65
N THR A 420 23.21 7.31 -12.10
CA THR A 420 21.96 8.08 -12.08
C THR A 420 21.58 8.49 -10.65
N ALA A 421 21.66 7.56 -9.69
CA ALA A 421 21.36 7.80 -8.29
C ALA A 421 22.29 8.87 -7.70
N SER A 422 23.58 8.87 -8.04
CA SER A 422 24.53 9.90 -7.59
C SER A 422 24.10 11.30 -8.02
N TYR A 423 23.63 11.47 -9.25
CA TYR A 423 23.12 12.76 -9.73
C TYR A 423 21.79 13.15 -9.07
N VAL A 424 20.90 12.18 -8.81
CA VAL A 424 19.63 12.41 -8.10
C VAL A 424 19.87 12.85 -6.65
N ILE A 425 20.85 12.26 -5.97
CA ILE A 425 21.28 12.67 -4.63
C ILE A 425 21.80 14.11 -4.65
N ALA A 426 22.61 14.46 -5.65
CA ALA A 426 23.20 15.78 -5.76
C ALA A 426 22.15 16.89 -5.91
N THR A 427 20.96 16.59 -6.45
CA THR A 427 19.83 17.54 -6.51
C THR A 427 18.89 17.46 -5.30
N GLY A 428 19.22 16.66 -4.28
CA GLY A 428 18.40 16.48 -3.08
C GLY A 428 17.10 15.73 -3.31
N LYS A 429 16.96 15.02 -4.45
CA LYS A 429 15.75 14.31 -4.85
C LYS A 429 15.82 12.84 -4.43
N ARG A 430 14.66 12.18 -4.43
CA ARG A 430 14.51 10.73 -4.18
C ARG A 430 14.04 9.95 -5.41
N ILE A 431 13.83 10.64 -6.52
CA ILE A 431 13.38 10.06 -7.78
C ILE A 431 14.16 10.66 -8.95
N GLY A 432 14.50 9.81 -9.92
CA GLY A 432 15.12 10.21 -11.17
C GLY A 432 14.70 9.29 -12.30
N ILE A 433 15.14 9.63 -13.52
CA ILE A 433 14.76 8.92 -14.73
C ILE A 433 16.02 8.41 -15.42
N LEU A 434 15.97 7.16 -15.88
CA LEU A 434 16.95 6.56 -16.77
C LEU A 434 16.24 6.15 -18.05
N CYS A 435 16.64 6.72 -19.19
CA CYS A 435 16.14 6.31 -20.50
C CYS A 435 17.28 5.75 -21.34
N VAL A 436 17.13 4.51 -21.79
CA VAL A 436 18.16 3.82 -22.58
C VAL A 436 17.64 3.49 -23.96
N LEU A 437 18.36 3.89 -25.01
CA LEU A 437 18.08 3.47 -26.37
C LEU A 437 18.86 2.18 -26.68
N ASP A 438 18.15 1.09 -26.98
CA ASP A 438 18.71 -0.15 -27.51
C ASP A 438 18.77 -0.08 -29.04
N CYS A 439 19.94 0.23 -29.57
CA CYS A 439 20.26 0.28 -31.00
C CYS A 439 20.85 -1.03 -31.54
N LYS A 440 20.94 -2.10 -30.74
CA LYS A 440 21.47 -3.37 -31.23
C LYS A 440 20.57 -3.89 -32.36
N PRO A 441 21.12 -4.26 -33.54
CA PRO A 441 20.33 -4.91 -34.57
C PRO A 441 19.68 -6.18 -34.02
N LYS A 442 18.36 -6.24 -34.14
CA LYS A 442 17.51 -7.32 -33.63
C LYS A 442 17.18 -8.30 -34.76
N ASN A 443 17.19 -9.59 -34.43
CA ASN A 443 16.83 -10.71 -35.31
C ASN A 443 15.60 -11.47 -34.80
N SER A 444 14.91 -10.91 -33.81
CA SER A 444 13.68 -11.43 -33.20
C SER A 444 12.67 -10.29 -33.08
N PRO A 445 11.37 -10.60 -32.95
CA PRO A 445 10.35 -9.60 -32.70
C PRO A 445 10.72 -8.71 -31.51
N ALA A 446 10.38 -7.44 -31.63
CA ALA A 446 10.50 -6.51 -30.52
C ALA A 446 9.55 -6.89 -29.39
N SER A 447 9.95 -6.62 -28.14
CA SER A 447 9.07 -6.81 -27.00
C SER A 447 8.07 -5.65 -26.91
N PRO A 448 6.88 -5.83 -26.33
CA PRO A 448 5.98 -4.72 -26.01
C PRO A 448 6.69 -3.62 -25.21
N ALA A 449 6.40 -2.35 -25.50
CA ALA A 449 7.13 -1.23 -24.90
C ALA A 449 6.86 -1.08 -23.38
N GLU A 450 5.68 -1.47 -22.91
CA GLU A 450 5.30 -1.48 -21.49
C GLU A 450 6.05 -2.51 -20.65
N GLU A 451 6.63 -3.55 -21.27
CA GLU A 451 7.48 -4.53 -20.60
C GLU A 451 8.89 -3.98 -20.34
N ASN A 452 9.28 -2.93 -21.07
CA ASN A 452 10.60 -2.30 -20.99
C ASN A 452 10.60 -1.08 -20.05
N PHE A 453 9.71 -1.07 -19.06
CA PHE A 453 9.49 0.06 -18.17
C PHE A 453 9.37 -0.40 -16.71
N GLU A 454 10.23 0.07 -15.81
CA GLU A 454 10.23 -0.36 -14.40
C GLU A 454 10.86 0.66 -13.44
N ILE A 455 10.60 0.53 -12.13
CA ILE A 455 11.31 1.28 -11.09
C ILE A 455 12.47 0.43 -10.60
N LEU A 456 13.69 0.88 -10.85
CA LEU A 456 14.89 0.31 -10.26
C LEU A 456 15.25 1.09 -9.00
N ARG A 457 15.48 0.38 -7.90
CA ARG A 457 15.69 1.01 -6.59
C ARG A 457 17.18 0.98 -6.22
N HIS A 458 17.72 2.12 -5.83
CA HIS A 458 19.07 2.24 -5.30
C HIS A 458 19.01 2.45 -3.79
N PRO A 459 19.51 1.51 -2.97
CA PRO A 459 19.49 1.66 -1.53
C PRO A 459 20.41 2.79 -1.09
N THR A 460 19.98 3.55 -0.09
CA THR A 460 20.75 4.61 0.58
C THR A 460 20.69 4.39 2.09
N LYS A 461 21.45 5.18 2.86
CA LYS A 461 21.41 5.08 4.33
C LYS A 461 20.03 5.42 4.92
N GLU A 462 19.32 6.35 4.29
CA GLU A 462 18.06 6.96 4.78
C GLU A 462 16.82 6.45 4.02
N GLY A 463 16.93 5.34 3.29
CA GLY A 463 15.86 4.81 2.46
C GLY A 463 16.39 4.40 1.09
N GLU A 464 15.71 4.82 0.03
CA GLU A 464 16.08 4.44 -1.33
C GLU A 464 15.81 5.58 -2.31
N ILE A 465 16.50 5.52 -3.43
CA ILE A 465 16.26 6.36 -4.60
C ILE A 465 15.58 5.51 -5.65
N CYS A 466 14.44 5.99 -6.14
CA CYS A 466 13.70 5.35 -7.21
C CYS A 466 14.18 5.88 -8.56
N ILE A 467 14.77 5.01 -9.38
CA ILE A 467 15.14 5.33 -10.76
C ILE A 467 14.12 4.71 -11.70
N VAL A 468 13.24 5.56 -12.22
CA VAL A 468 12.24 5.16 -13.19
C VAL A 468 12.94 4.93 -14.53
N THR A 469 13.01 3.66 -14.94
CA THR A 469 13.85 3.18 -16.03
C THR A 469 13.01 2.73 -17.22
N LEU A 470 13.27 3.31 -18.39
CA LEU A 470 12.61 2.98 -19.66
C LEU A 470 13.65 2.61 -20.72
N ILE A 471 13.46 1.48 -21.39
CA ILE A 471 14.24 1.11 -22.57
C ILE A 471 13.41 1.39 -23.83
N ILE A 472 13.93 2.26 -24.70
CA ILE A 472 13.40 2.49 -26.04
C ILE A 472 14.10 1.52 -27.00
N GLN A 473 13.32 0.77 -27.78
CA GLN A 473 13.86 -0.17 -28.75
C GLN A 473 14.01 0.51 -30.11
N GLY A 474 15.24 0.57 -30.64
CA GLY A 474 15.54 0.97 -32.01
C GLY A 474 16.09 -0.20 -32.84
N ASN A 475 16.41 0.07 -34.11
CA ASN A 475 17.03 -0.88 -35.03
C ASN A 475 16.26 -2.22 -35.12
N LEU A 476 14.95 -2.08 -35.29
CA LEU A 476 14.01 -3.19 -35.32
C LEU A 476 14.14 -3.99 -36.62
N PRO A 477 13.86 -5.30 -36.61
CA PRO A 477 13.86 -6.08 -37.84
C PRO A 477 12.71 -5.64 -38.74
N ILE A 478 12.93 -5.66 -40.05
CA ILE A 478 11.85 -5.50 -41.01
C ILE A 478 10.95 -6.74 -40.88
N PRO A 479 9.61 -6.61 -40.78
CA PRO A 479 8.71 -7.76 -40.55
C PRO A 479 8.92 -8.92 -41.52
N SER A 480 9.20 -8.62 -42.80
CA SER A 480 9.47 -9.64 -43.83
C SER A 480 10.77 -10.44 -43.62
N SER A 481 11.71 -9.94 -42.83
CA SER A 481 12.94 -10.65 -42.49
C SER A 481 12.76 -11.71 -41.39
N LEU A 482 11.63 -11.69 -40.66
CA LEU A 482 11.32 -12.63 -39.58
C LEU A 482 10.58 -13.89 -40.07
N SER A 483 10.11 -13.89 -41.33
CA SER A 483 9.36 -15.00 -41.92
C SER A 483 10.21 -15.97 -42.74
N ARG A 484 11.55 -15.88 -42.64
CA ARG A 484 12.50 -16.71 -43.40
C ARG A 484 13.15 -17.78 -42.55
#